data_AF-A0A9D3VM35-F1
#
_entry.id   AF-A0A9D3VM35-F1
#
_cell.length_a   1.000
_cell.length_b   1.000
_cell.length_c   1.000
_cell.angle_alpha   90.00
_cell.angle_beta   90.00
_cell.angle_gamma   90.00
#
_symmetry.space_group_name_H-M   'P 1'
#
loop_
_entity.id
_entity.type
_entity.pdbx_description
1 polymer ?
#
loop_
_entity_poly.entity_id
_entity_poly.type
_entity_poly.pdbx_seq_one_letter_code
_entity_poly.pdbx_strand_id
1 'polypeptide(L)'
;MLKYNWEGYAELVRMVGKHGLKLQVVMSFHQCGGNVVDSCSIPLPPWVLEEISKNPNLIYTDRSGQRNLEYISLGCDFRSALRGRTPIQVYTDYLGRVILEIQVGLGPCGELRYPESNGTWNFPGIGEFQCYDKYMRASLEAASEAIGKHDWGKAGPHDSGHYKQFPKETGFFRRDSAWRQDTYSSKSNFQWN
;
A
#
# COMPACT_ATOMS: atom_id res chain seq x y z
N MET A 1 24.29 -5.65 -10.26
CA MET A 1 24.07 -4.24 -9.88
C MET A 1 22.80 -3.76 -10.58
N LEU A 2 21.85 -3.13 -9.88
CA LEU A 2 20.71 -2.52 -10.56
C LEU A 2 21.21 -1.37 -11.45
N LYS A 3 20.64 -1.23 -12.65
CA LYS A 3 20.99 -0.19 -13.61
C LYS A 3 19.84 0.82 -13.69
N TYR A 4 20.04 2.00 -13.13
CA TYR A 4 19.08 3.11 -13.20
C TYR A 4 19.41 3.97 -14.42
N ASN A 5 18.43 4.22 -15.29
CA ASN A 5 18.58 5.18 -16.38
C ASN A 5 17.94 6.51 -15.98
N TRP A 6 18.77 7.53 -15.75
CA TRP A 6 18.36 8.87 -15.35
C TRP A 6 18.32 9.86 -16.51
N GLU A 7 18.65 9.47 -17.75
CA GLU A 7 18.83 10.39 -18.88
C GLU A 7 17.59 11.27 -19.12
N GLY A 8 16.39 10.67 -19.15
CA GLY A 8 15.14 11.41 -19.34
C GLY A 8 14.82 12.40 -18.21
N TYR A 9 15.04 11.99 -16.95
CA TYR A 9 14.85 12.88 -15.80
C TYR A 9 15.89 14.01 -15.77
N ALA A 10 17.14 13.72 -16.13
CA ALA A 10 18.21 14.71 -16.20
C ALA A 10 17.92 15.78 -17.26
N GLU A 11 17.37 15.39 -18.42
CA GLU A 11 16.92 16.33 -19.43
C GLU A 11 15.79 17.24 -18.92
N LEU A 12 14.79 16.67 -18.24
CA LEU A 12 13.68 17.43 -17.65
C LEU A 12 14.18 18.45 -16.61
N VAL A 13 15.05 18.03 -15.68
CA VAL A 13 15.67 18.91 -14.67
C VAL A 13 16.40 20.07 -15.34
N ARG A 14 17.18 19.78 -16.40
CA ARG A 14 17.90 20.80 -17.16
C ARG A 14 16.94 21.79 -17.84
N MET A 15 15.83 21.32 -18.40
CA MET A 15 14.82 22.18 -19.01
C MET A 15 14.16 23.10 -17.99
N VAL A 16 13.77 22.57 -16.83
CA VAL A 16 13.15 23.34 -15.73
C VAL A 16 14.12 24.42 -15.23
N GLY A 17 15.39 24.06 -15.01
CA GLY A 17 16.42 25.00 -14.56
C GLY A 17 16.68 26.13 -15.57
N LYS A 18 16.66 25.84 -16.87
CA LYS A 18 16.78 26.87 -17.92
C LYS A 18 15.69 27.94 -17.89
N HIS A 19 14.52 27.61 -17.34
CA HIS A 19 13.37 28.52 -17.26
C HIS A 19 13.22 29.18 -15.87
N GLY A 20 14.19 29.00 -14.97
CA GLY A 20 14.16 29.59 -13.62
C GLY A 20 13.05 29.01 -12.72
N LEU A 21 12.49 27.85 -13.11
CA LEU A 21 11.44 27.18 -12.35
C LEU A 21 12.04 26.32 -11.23
N LYS A 22 11.27 26.11 -10.17
CA LYS A 22 11.60 25.18 -9.08
C LYS A 22 10.97 23.81 -9.38
N LEU A 23 11.67 22.74 -9.01
CA LEU A 23 11.22 21.37 -9.23
C LEU A 23 10.90 20.70 -7.90
N GLN A 24 9.72 20.11 -7.80
CA GLN A 24 9.36 19.16 -6.75
C GLN A 24 9.30 17.76 -7.40
N VAL A 25 9.98 16.79 -6.80
CA VAL A 25 10.06 15.42 -7.33
C VAL A 25 9.38 14.47 -6.37
N VAL A 26 8.48 13.64 -6.91
CA VAL A 26 7.82 12.55 -6.19
C VAL A 26 8.50 11.24 -6.55
N MET A 27 8.82 10.44 -5.54
CA MET A 27 9.34 9.09 -5.75
C MET A 27 8.16 8.14 -5.89
N SER A 28 7.71 7.96 -7.12
CA SER A 28 6.55 7.15 -7.47
C SER A 28 6.89 5.66 -7.49
N PHE A 29 6.99 5.04 -6.31
CA PHE A 29 7.11 3.57 -6.18
C PHE A 29 5.78 2.83 -6.41
N HIS A 30 4.87 3.45 -7.17
CA HIS A 30 3.55 2.92 -7.49
C HIS A 30 3.37 2.82 -9.01
N GLN A 31 2.49 1.93 -9.44
CA GLN A 31 2.00 1.94 -10.82
C GLN A 31 1.23 3.25 -11.08
N CYS A 32 1.56 3.93 -12.18
CA CYS A 32 0.75 5.02 -12.73
C CYS A 32 -0.23 4.42 -13.73
N GLY A 33 -1.52 4.74 -13.64
CA GLY A 33 -2.55 4.17 -14.50
C GLY A 33 -3.28 2.97 -13.90
N GLY A 34 -4.54 2.79 -14.31
CA GLY A 34 -5.42 1.73 -13.78
C GLY A 34 -6.85 2.21 -13.56
N ASN A 35 -7.07 3.52 -13.55
CA ASN A 35 -8.39 4.13 -13.47
C ASN A 35 -8.87 4.63 -14.84
N VAL A 36 -10.19 4.77 -15.01
CA VAL A 36 -10.88 5.12 -16.28
C VAL A 36 -10.43 6.48 -16.86
N VAL A 37 -9.68 7.28 -16.10
CA VAL A 37 -9.27 8.66 -16.44
C VAL A 37 -7.77 8.77 -16.76
N ASP A 38 -6.98 7.71 -16.59
CA ASP A 38 -5.52 7.80 -16.76
C ASP A 38 -5.10 7.64 -18.23
N SER A 39 -4.39 8.64 -18.76
CA SER A 39 -3.89 8.64 -20.15
C SER A 39 -2.57 7.89 -20.34
N CYS A 40 -2.00 7.32 -19.28
CA CYS A 40 -0.71 6.61 -19.30
C CYS A 40 -0.75 5.40 -18.35
N SER A 41 -0.07 4.32 -18.75
CA SER A 41 0.09 3.10 -17.93
C SER A 41 1.59 2.82 -17.76
N ILE A 42 2.11 3.08 -16.55
CA ILE A 42 3.49 2.83 -16.14
C ILE A 42 3.45 1.84 -14.98
N PRO A 43 3.65 0.54 -15.22
CA PRO A 43 3.64 -0.47 -14.17
C PRO A 43 4.87 -0.36 -13.26
N LEU A 44 4.86 -1.14 -12.16
CA LEU A 44 6.06 -1.38 -11.38
C LEU A 44 7.19 -1.94 -12.27
N PRO A 45 8.48 -1.75 -11.90
CA PRO A 45 9.59 -2.26 -12.69
C PRO A 45 9.45 -3.77 -12.98
N PRO A 46 9.74 -4.25 -14.21
CA PRO A 46 9.51 -5.65 -14.58
C PRO A 46 10.14 -6.67 -13.63
N TRP A 47 11.34 -6.36 -13.12
CA TRP A 47 12.03 -7.23 -12.16
C TRP A 47 11.31 -7.33 -10.80
N VAL A 48 10.54 -6.31 -10.40
CA VAL A 48 9.68 -6.36 -9.21
C VAL A 48 8.46 -7.24 -9.48
N LEU A 49 7.85 -7.08 -10.67
CA LEU A 49 6.71 -7.92 -11.09
C LEU A 49 7.08 -9.41 -11.15
N GLU A 50 8.32 -9.74 -11.54
CA GLU A 50 8.85 -11.10 -11.48
C GLU A 50 8.96 -11.64 -10.04
N GLU A 51 9.34 -10.82 -9.06
CA GLU A 51 9.37 -11.26 -7.66
C GLU A 51 7.95 -11.43 -7.12
N ILE A 52 7.02 -10.55 -7.50
CA ILE A 52 5.60 -10.65 -7.17
C ILE A 52 4.98 -11.93 -7.76
N SER A 53 5.34 -12.30 -8.99
CA SER A 53 4.82 -13.54 -9.60
C SER A 53 5.30 -14.79 -8.86
N LYS A 54 6.55 -14.79 -8.35
CA LYS A 54 7.10 -15.86 -7.50
C LYS A 54 6.46 -15.88 -6.10
N ASN A 55 6.18 -14.71 -5.54
CA ASN A 55 5.57 -14.57 -4.22
C ASN A 55 4.48 -13.49 -4.23
N PRO A 56 3.23 -13.88 -4.51
CA PRO A 56 2.14 -12.92 -4.62
C PRO A 56 1.73 -12.24 -3.32
N ASN A 57 2.30 -12.63 -2.18
CA ASN A 57 2.06 -11.96 -0.90
C ASN A 57 2.89 -10.67 -0.75
N LEU A 58 3.64 -10.30 -1.79
CA LEU A 58 4.40 -9.05 -1.81
C LEU A 58 3.54 -7.82 -2.04
N ILE A 59 2.28 -8.01 -2.38
CA ILE A 59 1.35 -6.94 -2.70
C ILE A 59 0.14 -7.00 -1.78
N TYR A 60 -0.51 -5.86 -1.61
CA TYR A 60 -1.72 -5.75 -0.79
C TYR A 60 -2.80 -6.71 -1.27
N THR A 61 -3.48 -7.31 -0.30
CA THR A 61 -4.48 -8.35 -0.54
C THR A 61 -5.71 -8.06 0.32
N ASP A 62 -6.89 -8.12 -0.30
CA ASP A 62 -8.15 -7.96 0.41
C ASP A 62 -8.63 -9.27 1.04
N ARG A 63 -9.75 -9.21 1.76
CA ARG A 63 -10.33 -10.38 2.45
C ARG A 63 -10.67 -11.53 1.48
N SER A 64 -11.07 -11.20 0.26
CA SER A 64 -11.46 -12.15 -0.77
C SER A 64 -10.24 -12.72 -1.52
N GLY A 65 -9.03 -12.29 -1.18
CA GLY A 65 -7.79 -12.71 -1.83
C GLY A 65 -7.49 -11.96 -3.12
N GLN A 66 -8.23 -10.89 -3.43
CA GLN A 66 -7.91 -10.03 -4.57
C GLN A 66 -6.63 -9.26 -4.27
N ARG A 67 -5.77 -9.14 -5.27
CA ARG A 67 -4.44 -8.56 -5.11
C ARG A 67 -4.30 -7.29 -5.93
N ASN A 68 -3.75 -6.24 -5.30
CA ASN A 68 -3.52 -4.97 -5.97
C ASN A 68 -2.04 -4.86 -6.39
N LEU A 69 -1.77 -4.80 -7.69
CA LEU A 69 -0.42 -4.75 -8.26
C LEU A 69 0.23 -3.36 -8.24
N GLU A 70 -0.46 -2.34 -7.74
CA GLU A 70 0.00 -0.96 -7.82
C GLU A 70 1.15 -0.65 -6.87
N TYR A 71 1.26 -1.40 -5.75
CA TYR A 71 2.25 -1.11 -4.72
C TYR A 71 2.66 -2.38 -3.93
N ILE A 72 3.87 -2.39 -3.39
CA ILE A 72 4.37 -3.46 -2.52
C ILE A 72 3.75 -3.30 -1.12
N SER A 73 3.21 -4.36 -0.53
CA SER A 73 2.62 -4.28 0.82
C SER A 73 3.66 -3.82 1.85
N LEU A 74 3.27 -2.91 2.75
CA LEU A 74 4.11 -2.45 3.86
C LEU A 74 4.56 -3.59 4.78
N GLY A 75 3.83 -4.72 4.80
CA GLY A 75 4.23 -5.93 5.52
C GLY A 75 5.56 -6.52 5.03
N CYS A 76 6.06 -6.05 3.90
CA CYS A 76 7.30 -6.47 3.27
C CYS A 76 8.47 -5.51 3.50
N ASP A 77 8.26 -4.33 4.08
CA ASP A 77 9.24 -3.22 4.12
C ASP A 77 10.62 -3.60 4.65
N PHE A 78 10.66 -4.51 5.62
CA PHE A 78 11.89 -4.99 6.27
C PHE A 78 12.29 -6.41 5.84
N ARG A 79 11.66 -6.97 4.82
CA ARG A 79 11.91 -8.35 4.34
C ARG A 79 12.71 -8.32 3.06
N SER A 80 13.75 -9.15 2.97
CA SER A 80 14.63 -9.27 1.81
C SER A 80 13.97 -9.96 0.60
N ALA A 81 12.80 -9.49 0.20
CA ALA A 81 11.94 -10.14 -0.78
C ALA A 81 12.16 -9.65 -2.23
N LEU A 82 13.03 -8.66 -2.43
CA LEU A 82 13.32 -8.07 -3.73
C LEU A 82 14.75 -8.42 -4.16
N ARG A 83 14.93 -9.67 -4.63
CA ARG A 83 16.24 -10.24 -5.01
C ARG A 83 17.30 -10.07 -3.90
N GLY A 84 16.90 -10.39 -2.67
CA GLY A 84 17.77 -10.32 -1.47
C GLY A 84 17.85 -8.94 -0.79
N ARG A 85 17.16 -7.92 -1.32
CA ARG A 85 17.03 -6.60 -0.68
C ARG A 85 15.63 -6.37 -0.15
N THR A 86 15.53 -5.46 0.82
CA THR A 86 14.25 -4.97 1.36
C THR A 86 13.66 -3.87 0.47
N PRO A 87 12.33 -3.68 0.42
CA PRO A 87 11.71 -2.52 -0.23
C PRO A 87 12.32 -1.20 0.22
N ILE A 88 12.53 -1.01 1.54
CA ILE A 88 13.19 0.20 2.07
C ILE A 88 14.59 0.40 1.51
N GLN A 89 15.41 -0.67 1.40
CA GLN A 89 16.73 -0.56 0.77
C GLN A 89 16.63 -0.15 -0.69
N VAL A 90 15.68 -0.73 -1.44
CA VAL A 90 15.45 -0.38 -2.85
C VAL A 90 15.00 1.08 -3.00
N TYR A 91 14.13 1.55 -2.11
CA TYR A 91 13.70 2.95 -2.08
C TYR A 91 14.89 3.85 -1.77
N THR A 92 15.67 3.53 -0.75
CA THR A 92 16.84 4.31 -0.32
C THR A 92 17.94 4.37 -1.39
N ASP A 93 18.18 3.28 -2.11
CA ASP A 93 19.13 3.25 -3.24
C ASP A 93 18.71 4.23 -4.36
N TYR A 94 17.40 4.46 -4.52
CA TYR A 94 16.83 5.42 -5.47
C TYR A 94 16.99 6.87 -4.98
N LEU A 95 17.00 7.08 -3.66
CA LEU A 95 17.09 8.37 -2.97
C LEU A 95 18.53 8.88 -2.81
N GLY A 96 19.39 8.73 -3.83
CA GLY A 96 20.77 9.23 -3.77
C GLY A 96 20.90 10.66 -3.18
N ARG A 97 22.08 10.99 -2.62
CA ARG A 97 22.39 12.15 -1.74
C ARG A 97 22.09 13.57 -2.25
N VAL A 98 21.36 13.76 -3.35
CA VAL A 98 21.30 15.02 -4.14
C VAL A 98 19.96 15.74 -4.05
N ILE A 99 18.94 15.18 -3.40
CA ILE A 99 17.60 15.78 -3.40
C ILE A 99 17.35 16.57 -2.10
N LEU A 100 17.06 17.88 -2.24
CA LEU A 100 16.81 18.83 -1.14
C LEU A 100 15.48 18.56 -0.38
N GLU A 101 14.49 18.00 -1.08
CA GLU A 101 13.18 17.65 -0.52
C GLU A 101 12.58 16.50 -1.34
N ILE A 102 12.16 15.42 -0.68
CA ILE A 102 11.63 14.22 -1.31
C ILE A 102 10.24 13.96 -0.75
N GLN A 103 9.24 13.89 -1.62
CA GLN A 103 7.97 13.27 -1.26
C GLN A 103 8.07 11.77 -1.56
N VAL A 104 8.13 10.98 -0.49
CA VAL A 104 8.18 9.51 -0.58
C VAL A 104 6.75 9.01 -0.70
N GLY A 105 6.42 8.37 -1.83
CA GLY A 105 5.14 7.69 -1.97
C GLY A 105 5.11 6.43 -1.10
N LEU A 106 4.22 6.39 -0.10
CA LEU A 106 4.11 5.30 0.88
C LEU A 106 2.92 4.36 0.61
N GLY A 107 2.39 4.40 -0.62
CA GLY A 107 1.22 3.63 -1.01
C GLY A 107 0.73 4.00 -2.41
N PRO A 108 -0.45 3.47 -2.80
CA PRO A 108 -1.08 3.70 -4.10
C PRO A 108 -1.29 5.19 -4.39
N CYS A 109 -1.08 5.57 -5.66
CA CYS A 109 -1.01 6.98 -6.09
C CYS A 109 0.05 7.84 -5.34
N GLY A 110 0.98 7.21 -4.61
CA GLY A 110 1.99 7.93 -3.82
C GLY A 110 1.47 8.46 -2.48
N GLU A 111 0.26 8.10 -2.06
CA GLU A 111 -0.34 8.51 -0.80
C GLU A 111 -0.07 7.49 0.31
N LEU A 112 -0.02 7.93 1.56
CA LEU A 112 0.03 7.03 2.71
C LEU A 112 -1.37 6.45 2.97
N ARG A 113 -1.74 5.44 2.18
CA ARG A 113 -3.01 4.72 2.31
C ARG A 113 -2.91 3.29 1.79
N TYR A 114 -3.89 2.49 2.17
CA TYR A 114 -4.14 1.20 1.55
C TYR A 114 -4.78 1.37 0.15
N PRO A 115 -4.57 0.43 -0.78
CA PRO A 115 -5.18 0.49 -2.11
C PRO A 115 -6.70 0.38 -2.07
N GLU A 116 -7.32 0.95 -3.10
CA GLU A 116 -8.67 0.57 -3.46
C GLU A 116 -8.60 -0.60 -4.46
N SER A 117 -9.62 -1.44 -4.51
CA SER A 117 -9.69 -2.51 -5.50
C SER A 117 -10.19 -1.95 -6.83
N ASN A 118 -9.36 -2.07 -7.88
CA ASN A 118 -9.60 -1.49 -9.20
C ASN A 118 -10.95 -1.90 -9.77
N GLY A 119 -11.87 -0.93 -9.88
CA GLY A 119 -13.21 -1.11 -10.43
C GLY A 119 -14.22 -1.82 -9.53
N THR A 120 -13.82 -2.27 -8.34
CA THR A 120 -14.71 -2.97 -7.38
C THR A 120 -15.41 -1.99 -6.45
N TRP A 121 -14.81 -0.83 -6.21
CA TRP A 121 -15.38 0.25 -5.42
C TRP A 121 -16.08 1.29 -6.30
N ASN A 122 -17.17 1.87 -5.79
CA ASN A 122 -17.81 3.06 -6.35
C ASN A 122 -18.24 3.95 -5.19
N PHE A 123 -18.10 5.26 -5.34
CA PHE A 123 -18.63 6.22 -4.37
C PHE A 123 -20.15 6.02 -4.20
N PRO A 124 -20.69 5.98 -2.96
CA PRO A 124 -20.07 6.29 -1.66
C PRO A 124 -19.75 5.04 -0.80
N GLY A 125 -19.34 3.93 -1.43
CA GLY A 125 -19.05 2.68 -0.72
C GLY A 125 -17.97 2.82 0.35
N ILE A 126 -18.00 1.94 1.36
CA ILE A 126 -17.05 1.94 2.49
C ILE A 126 -15.64 1.42 2.17
N GLY A 127 -15.44 0.72 1.05
CA GLY A 127 -14.18 0.04 0.74
C GLY A 127 -13.98 -1.25 1.54
N GLU A 128 -12.75 -1.79 1.53
CA GLU A 128 -12.38 -2.99 2.31
C GLU A 128 -10.95 -2.89 2.84
N PHE A 129 -10.70 -3.56 3.97
CA PHE A 129 -9.35 -3.71 4.53
C PHE A 129 -8.43 -4.49 3.58
N GLN A 130 -7.24 -3.95 3.29
CA GLN A 130 -6.24 -4.53 2.37
C GLN A 130 -5.08 -5.25 3.08
N CYS A 131 -5.30 -5.66 4.33
CA CYS A 131 -4.27 -6.18 5.22
C CYS A 131 -4.24 -7.71 5.32
N TYR A 132 -4.70 -8.42 4.28
CA TYR A 132 -4.84 -9.89 4.29
C TYR A 132 -3.68 -10.64 3.65
N ASP A 133 -2.63 -9.96 3.20
CA ASP A 133 -1.40 -10.65 2.78
C ASP A 133 -0.76 -11.39 3.97
N LYS A 134 0.01 -12.46 3.68
CA LYS A 134 0.55 -13.33 4.72
C LYS A 134 1.39 -12.59 5.76
N TYR A 135 2.07 -11.50 5.38
CA TYR A 135 3.00 -10.81 6.26
C TYR A 135 2.27 -9.87 7.22
N MET A 136 1.28 -9.14 6.70
CA MET A 136 0.37 -8.33 7.50
C MET A 136 -0.44 -9.22 8.45
N ARG A 137 -0.96 -10.37 7.98
CA ARG A 137 -1.65 -11.35 8.84
C ARG A 137 -0.78 -11.88 9.98
N ALA A 138 0.48 -12.24 9.70
CA ALA A 138 1.42 -12.69 10.73
C ALA A 138 1.78 -11.58 11.73
N SER A 139 1.89 -10.33 11.27
CA SER A 139 2.13 -9.18 12.14
C SER A 139 0.94 -8.92 13.08
N LEU A 140 -0.29 -9.03 12.57
CA LEU A 140 -1.51 -8.91 13.39
C LEU A 140 -1.58 -10.03 14.44
N GLU A 141 -1.27 -11.27 14.05
CA GLU A 141 -1.23 -12.41 14.97
C GLU A 141 -0.23 -12.17 16.09
N ALA A 142 1.02 -11.83 15.77
CA ALA A 142 2.05 -11.52 16.76
C ALA A 142 1.66 -10.35 17.69
N ALA A 143 1.05 -9.30 17.15
CA ALA A 143 0.57 -8.17 17.95
C ALA A 143 -0.54 -8.59 18.92
N SER A 144 -1.44 -9.48 18.48
CA SER A 144 -2.52 -10.01 19.32
C SER A 144 -2.00 -10.91 20.46
N GLU A 145 -0.96 -11.70 20.19
CA GLU A 145 -0.28 -12.52 21.20
C GLU A 145 0.41 -11.65 22.25
N ALA A 146 1.08 -10.57 21.84
CA ALA A 146 1.81 -9.67 22.73
C ALA A 146 0.89 -8.97 23.77
N ILE A 147 -0.39 -8.79 23.45
CA ILE A 147 -1.38 -8.20 24.37
C ILE A 147 -2.26 -9.26 25.07
N GLY A 148 -1.94 -10.55 24.93
CA GLY A 148 -2.67 -11.66 25.53
C GLY A 148 -4.07 -11.88 24.95
N LYS A 149 -4.32 -11.42 23.71
CA LYS A 149 -5.60 -11.51 23.00
C LYS A 149 -5.47 -12.40 21.76
N HIS A 150 -5.00 -13.63 21.97
CA HIS A 150 -4.68 -14.59 20.91
C HIS A 150 -5.78 -14.76 19.84
N ASP A 151 -7.05 -14.72 20.23
CA ASP A 151 -8.16 -14.90 19.28
C ASP A 151 -8.36 -13.70 18.34
N TRP A 152 -7.81 -12.53 18.64
CA TRP A 152 -8.03 -11.31 17.86
C TRP A 152 -7.19 -11.28 16.59
N GLY A 153 -5.99 -11.87 16.59
CA GLY A 153 -5.13 -11.89 15.41
C GLY A 153 -5.44 -13.02 14.42
N LYS A 154 -6.20 -14.02 14.85
CA LYS A 154 -6.56 -15.19 14.04
C LYS A 154 -7.33 -14.86 12.77
N ALA A 155 -8.04 -13.73 12.70
CA ALA A 155 -8.77 -13.29 11.51
C ALA A 155 -8.85 -11.75 11.45
N GLY A 156 -9.07 -11.21 10.24
CA GLY A 156 -9.48 -9.81 10.09
C GLY A 156 -10.94 -9.59 10.55
N PRO A 157 -11.42 -8.33 10.62
CA PRO A 157 -12.80 -8.03 11.02
C PRO A 157 -13.80 -8.69 10.07
N HIS A 158 -14.59 -9.62 10.60
CA HIS A 158 -15.47 -10.51 9.83
C HIS A 158 -16.79 -9.87 9.39
N ASP A 159 -17.20 -8.81 10.06
CA ASP A 159 -18.45 -8.06 9.89
C ASP A 159 -18.22 -6.64 9.31
N SER A 160 -17.05 -6.42 8.70
CA SER A 160 -16.64 -5.17 8.05
C SER A 160 -17.39 -4.86 6.74
N GLY A 161 -18.15 -5.82 6.21
CA GLY A 161 -18.88 -5.62 4.97
C GLY A 161 -18.02 -5.79 3.71
N HIS A 162 -18.43 -5.13 2.62
CA HIS A 162 -17.73 -5.18 1.33
C HIS A 162 -17.73 -3.83 0.62
N TYR A 163 -16.91 -3.69 -0.43
CA TYR A 163 -16.55 -2.40 -1.07
C TYR A 163 -17.69 -1.40 -1.29
N LYS A 164 -18.87 -1.86 -1.74
CA LYS A 164 -20.01 -1.03 -2.17
C LYS A 164 -21.07 -0.78 -1.08
N GLN A 165 -20.91 -1.34 0.10
CA GLN A 165 -21.89 -1.15 1.18
C GLN A 165 -21.78 0.23 1.81
N PHE A 166 -22.87 0.65 2.46
CA PHE A 166 -22.89 1.80 3.34
C PHE A 166 -22.55 1.40 4.78
N PRO A 167 -21.98 2.30 5.61
CA PRO A 167 -21.60 1.97 6.98
C PRO A 167 -22.72 1.34 7.82
N LYS A 168 -23.95 1.83 7.65
CA LYS A 168 -25.16 1.37 8.36
C LYS A 168 -25.55 -0.09 8.05
N GLU A 169 -25.06 -0.65 6.95
CA GLU A 169 -25.39 -2.00 6.48
C GLU A 169 -24.40 -3.05 7.01
N THR A 170 -23.38 -2.62 7.77
CA THR A 170 -22.33 -3.49 8.29
C THR A 170 -22.44 -3.66 9.81
N GLY A 171 -21.96 -4.79 10.33
CA GLY A 171 -21.85 -5.01 11.77
C GLY A 171 -20.79 -4.11 12.40
N PHE A 172 -19.69 -3.89 11.67
CA PHE A 172 -18.51 -3.19 12.16
C PHE A 172 -18.63 -1.66 12.14
N PHE A 173 -19.21 -1.05 11.10
CA PHE A 173 -19.25 0.41 10.92
C PHE A 173 -20.56 1.08 11.32
N ARG A 174 -21.63 0.32 11.62
CA ARG A 174 -22.92 0.90 12.07
C ARG A 174 -22.75 1.66 13.38
N ARG A 175 -23.65 2.62 13.65
CA ARG A 175 -23.56 3.51 14.83
C ARG A 175 -23.47 2.75 16.17
N ASP A 176 -24.20 1.64 16.28
CA ASP A 176 -24.26 0.84 17.50
C ASP A 176 -23.27 -0.34 17.48
N SER A 177 -22.22 -0.26 16.67
CA SER A 177 -21.23 -1.32 16.57
C SER A 177 -20.27 -1.33 17.76
N ALA A 178 -19.67 -2.50 17.97
CA ALA A 178 -18.61 -2.74 18.94
C ALA A 178 -17.42 -1.75 18.76
N TRP A 179 -17.19 -1.26 17.54
CA TRP A 179 -16.17 -0.26 17.22
C TRP A 179 -16.42 1.10 17.86
N ARG A 180 -17.66 1.60 17.85
CA ARG A 180 -18.03 2.89 18.50
C ARG A 180 -18.24 2.77 20.00
N GLN A 181 -18.56 1.58 20.49
CA GLN A 181 -18.84 1.32 21.89
C GLN A 181 -17.59 0.97 22.73
N ASP A 182 -16.40 1.38 22.28
CA ASP A 182 -15.14 1.20 23.03
C ASP A 182 -14.77 -0.25 23.37
N THR A 183 -15.27 -1.23 22.61
CA THR A 183 -14.79 -2.61 22.78
C THR A 183 -13.35 -2.73 22.27
N TYR A 184 -12.45 -3.19 23.13
CA TYR A 184 -11.01 -3.20 22.87
C TYR A 184 -10.62 -3.99 21.60
N SER A 185 -11.40 -5.00 21.20
CA SER A 185 -11.10 -5.85 20.02
C SER A 185 -11.27 -5.12 18.69
N SER A 186 -12.30 -4.28 18.57
CA SER A 186 -12.51 -3.51 17.35
C SER A 186 -11.53 -2.34 17.24
N LYS A 187 -11.12 -1.76 18.38
CA LYS A 187 -10.08 -0.72 18.42
C LYS A 187 -8.70 -1.26 18.11
N SER A 188 -8.33 -2.45 18.60
CA SER A 188 -7.01 -3.04 18.33
C SER A 188 -6.76 -3.26 16.84
N ASN A 189 -7.79 -3.63 16.08
CA ASN A 189 -7.67 -3.79 14.62
C ASN A 189 -7.40 -2.47 13.90
N PHE A 190 -7.90 -1.33 14.40
CA PHE A 190 -7.57 -0.01 13.86
C PHE A 190 -6.25 0.56 14.40
N GLN A 191 -5.88 0.25 15.64
CA GLN A 191 -4.61 0.69 16.22
C GLN A 191 -3.42 -0.05 15.62
N TRP A 192 -3.65 -1.24 15.07
CA TRP A 192 -2.63 -2.02 14.37
C TRP A 192 -2.50 -1.65 12.89
N ASN A 193 -3.62 -1.34 12.20
CA ASN A 193 -3.63 -0.95 10.79
C ASN A 193 -3.15 0.48 10.57
#